data_AF-A0A9E2ZMY3-F1
#
_entry.id   AF-A0A9E2ZMY3-F1
#
_cell.length_a   1.000
_cell.length_b   1.000
_cell.length_c   1.000
_cell.angle_alpha   90.00
_cell.angle_beta   90.00
_cell.angle_gamma   90.00
#
_symmetry.space_group_name_H-M   'P 1'
#
loop_
_entity.id
_entity.type
_entity.pdbx_description
1 polymer ?
#
loop_
_entity_poly.entity_id
_entity_poly.type
_entity_poly.pdbx_seq_one_letter_code
_entity_poly.pdbx_strand_id
1 'polypeptide(L)'
;MGPIIGEVNTRLPEGHRHDSGHTLSHIVWVLTRHLKPLKIVETGVARGISSAFILDALHKNGEGHLWSIDLPPIRRGWRVEIGSAVPERLWSRWTYIRGSSRRALPPLLEDLDGADMFVHDGLHTAETMTFEFHQVWPYLAKNGVLIADDVNENSAFLNFSRRVGREPLIMTEPEKSSAVGLLQVGS
;
A
#
# COMPACT_ATOMS: atom_id res chain seq x y z
N MET A 1 7.48 2.19 16.61
CA MET A 1 6.21 1.51 16.27
C MET A 1 5.25 1.33 17.45
N GLY A 2 5.71 1.25 18.71
CA GLY A 2 4.81 1.02 19.87
C GLY A 2 3.53 1.88 19.96
N PRO A 3 3.57 3.21 19.71
CA PRO A 3 2.37 4.05 19.84
C PRO A 3 1.29 3.77 18.79
N ILE A 4 1.67 3.60 17.51
CA ILE A 4 0.70 3.36 16.43
C ILE A 4 0.09 1.95 16.53
N ILE A 5 0.88 0.95 16.94
CA ILE A 5 0.36 -0.41 17.21
C ILE A 5 -0.73 -0.37 18.29
N GLY A 6 -0.46 0.32 19.41
CA GLY A 6 -1.44 0.47 20.48
C GLY A 6 -2.71 1.20 20.04
N GLU A 7 -2.57 2.25 19.22
CA GLU A 7 -3.70 3.03 18.70
C GLU A 7 -4.54 2.25 17.67
N VAL A 8 -3.90 1.50 16.77
CA VAL A 8 -4.61 0.61 15.83
C VAL A 8 -5.35 -0.50 16.58
N ASN A 9 -4.71 -1.14 17.57
CA ASN A 9 -5.32 -2.20 18.39
C ASN A 9 -6.50 -1.70 19.25
N THR A 10 -6.46 -0.44 19.72
CA THR A 10 -7.60 0.14 20.44
C THR A 10 -8.76 0.49 19.51
N ARG A 11 -8.47 0.81 18.25
CA ARG A 11 -9.49 1.07 17.21
C ARG A 11 -10.08 -0.20 16.61
N LEU A 12 -9.37 -1.33 16.68
CA LEU A 12 -9.78 -2.64 16.20
C LEU A 12 -9.77 -3.67 17.35
N PRO A 13 -10.81 -3.69 18.21
CA PRO A 13 -10.79 -4.48 19.45
C PRO A 13 -10.74 -6.00 19.26
N GLU A 14 -10.99 -6.53 18.05
CA GLU A 14 -10.99 -7.97 17.78
C GLU A 14 -10.20 -8.33 16.51
N GLY A 15 -9.21 -9.22 16.69
CA GLY A 15 -8.41 -9.79 15.61
C GLY A 15 -9.21 -10.76 14.75
N HIS A 16 -9.38 -10.42 13.47
CA HIS A 16 -10.03 -11.26 12.48
C HIS A 16 -9.28 -11.22 11.14
N ARG A 17 -8.34 -12.17 10.99
CA ARG A 17 -7.82 -12.91 9.80
C ARG A 17 -7.68 -12.24 8.41
N HIS A 18 -7.96 -10.96 8.24
CA HIS A 18 -7.86 -10.22 6.96
C HIS A 18 -7.19 -8.85 7.15
N ASP A 19 -6.27 -8.78 8.10
CA ASP A 19 -5.41 -7.64 8.32
C ASP A 19 -4.11 -7.87 7.53
N SER A 20 -3.66 -6.86 6.79
CA SER A 20 -2.34 -6.82 6.13
C SER A 20 -1.30 -7.47 7.04
N GLY A 21 -0.42 -8.32 6.51
CA GLY A 21 0.74 -8.87 7.25
C GLY A 21 1.33 -7.84 8.20
N HIS A 22 1.63 -8.24 9.46
CA HIS A 22 2.50 -7.43 10.32
C HIS A 22 3.76 -7.01 9.57
N THR A 23 4.20 -7.85 8.63
CA THR A 23 5.29 -7.63 7.70
C THR A 23 5.06 -6.45 6.75
N LEU A 24 3.96 -6.42 5.97
CA LEU A 24 3.68 -5.31 5.06
C LEU A 24 3.65 -3.98 5.82
N SER A 25 2.88 -3.91 6.91
CA SER A 25 2.75 -2.71 7.75
C SER A 25 4.10 -2.22 8.31
N HIS A 26 4.97 -3.14 8.73
CA HIS A 26 6.32 -2.79 9.17
C HIS A 26 7.21 -2.30 8.02
N ILE A 27 7.18 -2.98 6.88
CA ILE A 27 7.96 -2.62 5.68
C ILE A 27 7.58 -1.21 5.23
N VAL A 28 6.29 -0.93 5.03
CA VAL A 28 5.83 0.37 4.54
C VAL A 28 6.16 1.49 5.54
N TRP A 29 6.07 1.25 6.85
CA TRP A 29 6.46 2.23 7.86
C TRP A 29 7.97 2.52 7.81
N VAL A 30 8.81 1.47 7.77
CA VAL A 30 10.28 1.62 7.75
C VAL A 30 10.72 2.35 6.49
N LEU A 31 10.20 1.94 5.32
CA LEU A 31 10.54 2.55 4.05
C LEU A 31 10.06 4.00 3.97
N THR A 32 8.84 4.28 4.44
CA THR A 32 8.35 5.67 4.50
C THR A 32 9.23 6.53 5.40
N ARG A 33 9.63 6.03 6.58
CA ARG A 33 10.53 6.75 7.49
C ARG A 33 11.92 6.98 6.92
N HIS A 34 12.44 6.02 6.17
CA HIS A 34 13.79 6.05 5.64
C HIS A 34 13.91 6.87 4.35
N LEU A 35 13.02 6.61 3.40
CA LEU A 35 13.02 7.23 2.07
C LEU A 35 12.39 8.62 2.05
N LYS A 36 11.55 8.94 3.04
CA LYS A 36 10.80 10.20 3.12
C LYS A 36 10.06 10.54 1.82
N PRO A 37 9.24 9.62 1.29
CA PRO A 37 8.46 9.90 0.09
C PRO A 37 7.52 11.09 0.32
N LEU A 38 7.39 11.94 -0.69
CA LEU A 38 6.40 13.02 -0.71
C LEU A 38 5.07 12.54 -1.26
N LYS A 39 5.09 11.60 -2.20
CA LYS A 39 3.90 11.05 -2.86
C LYS A 39 3.84 9.53 -2.72
N ILE A 40 2.87 9.03 -1.94
CA ILE A 40 2.60 7.60 -1.81
C ILE A 40 1.23 7.29 -2.41
N VAL A 41 1.17 6.28 -3.29
CA VAL A 41 -0.09 5.74 -3.81
C VAL A 41 -0.28 4.31 -3.30
N GLU A 42 -1.47 3.99 -2.82
CA GLU A 42 -1.84 2.68 -2.30
C GLU A 42 -3.11 2.15 -2.98
N THR A 43 -3.18 0.85 -3.26
CA THR A 43 -4.40 0.16 -3.68
C THR A 43 -4.80 -0.89 -2.66
N GLY A 44 -6.08 -0.90 -2.27
CA GLY A 44 -6.59 -1.75 -1.19
C GLY A 44 -6.38 -1.11 0.17
N VAL A 45 -7.48 -0.70 0.81
CA VAL A 45 -7.44 -0.03 2.13
C VAL A 45 -8.02 -0.95 3.19
N ALA A 46 -9.19 -1.56 2.91
CA ALA A 46 -9.93 -2.32 3.90
C ALA A 46 -10.05 -1.52 5.22
N ARG A 47 -9.66 -2.10 6.37
CA ARG A 47 -9.67 -1.39 7.66
C ARG A 47 -8.61 -0.28 7.77
N GLY A 48 -7.63 -0.23 6.88
CA GLY A 48 -6.62 0.83 6.77
C GLY A 48 -5.43 0.64 7.72
N ILE A 49 -5.00 -0.60 7.97
CA ILE A 49 -3.85 -0.87 8.85
C ILE A 49 -2.55 -0.43 8.16
N SER A 50 -2.29 -0.90 6.94
CA SER A 50 -1.19 -0.43 6.09
C SER A 50 -1.23 1.10 5.94
N SER A 51 -2.40 1.66 5.61
CA SER A 51 -2.60 3.12 5.53
C SER A 51 -2.24 3.86 6.84
N ALA A 52 -2.65 3.34 8.01
CA ALA A 52 -2.35 3.96 9.31
C ALA A 52 -0.84 3.97 9.60
N PHE A 53 -0.12 2.91 9.25
CA PHE A 53 1.33 2.83 9.40
C PHE A 53 2.05 3.80 8.46
N ILE A 54 1.64 3.88 7.20
CA ILE A 54 2.18 4.85 6.23
C ILE A 54 1.96 6.27 6.75
N LEU A 55 0.74 6.61 7.17
CA LEU A 55 0.38 7.94 7.65
C LEU A 55 1.10 8.32 8.95
N ASP A 56 1.30 7.38 9.88
CA ASP A 56 2.11 7.64 11.08
C ASP A 56 3.56 7.95 10.71
N ALA A 57 4.12 7.22 9.73
CA ALA A 57 5.47 7.47 9.25
C ALA A 57 5.60 8.85 8.56
N LEU A 58 4.65 9.21 7.69
CA LEU A 58 4.58 10.54 7.06
C LEU A 58 4.44 11.66 8.11
N HIS A 59 3.56 11.47 9.09
CA HIS A 59 3.39 12.42 10.19
C HIS A 59 4.69 12.63 10.97
N LYS A 60 5.43 11.55 11.25
CA LYS A 60 6.76 11.65 11.89
C LYS A 60 7.82 12.26 10.98
N ASN A 61 7.69 12.14 9.66
CA ASN A 61 8.59 12.80 8.70
C ASN A 61 8.32 14.31 8.64
N GLY A 62 7.09 14.74 8.94
CA GLY A 62 6.66 16.13 8.84
C GLY A 62 6.24 16.54 7.42
N GLU A 63 6.34 15.63 6.45
CA GLU A 63 6.07 15.86 5.04
C GLU A 63 5.46 14.63 4.37
N GLY A 64 5.00 14.82 3.13
CA GLY A 64 4.38 13.79 2.30
C GLY A 64 2.89 13.57 2.55
N HIS A 65 2.29 12.84 1.63
CA HIS A 65 0.85 12.58 1.56
C HIS A 65 0.58 11.20 0.95
N LEU A 66 -0.49 10.55 1.42
CA LEU A 66 -0.95 9.24 0.96
C LEU A 66 -2.25 9.39 0.18
N TRP A 67 -2.29 8.81 -1.02
CA TRP A 67 -3.49 8.61 -1.81
C TRP A 67 -3.83 7.13 -1.87
N SER A 68 -4.95 6.74 -1.26
CA SER A 68 -5.37 5.34 -1.26
C SER A 68 -6.61 5.14 -2.13
N ILE A 69 -6.56 4.16 -3.02
CA ILE A 69 -7.67 3.76 -3.89
C ILE A 69 -8.25 2.43 -3.37
N ASP A 70 -9.56 2.39 -3.15
CA ASP A 70 -10.22 1.14 -2.79
C ASP A 70 -11.65 1.04 -3.33
N LEU A 71 -12.07 -0.20 -3.64
CA LEU A 71 -13.43 -0.54 -4.03
C LEU A 71 -13.98 -1.63 -3.10
N PRO A 72 -14.53 -1.25 -1.94
CA PRO A 72 -15.08 -2.22 -1.00
C PRO A 72 -16.30 -2.95 -1.57
N PRO A 73 -16.55 -4.20 -1.13
CA PRO A 73 -17.72 -4.96 -1.55
C PRO A 73 -19.01 -4.24 -1.17
N ILE A 74 -20.03 -4.36 -2.03
CA ILE A 74 -21.35 -3.76 -1.81
C ILE A 74 -22.10 -4.59 -0.75
N ARG A 75 -21.80 -4.35 0.53
CA ARG A 75 -22.52 -4.92 1.69
C ARG A 75 -22.99 -3.83 2.63
N ARG A 76 -24.19 -3.95 3.23
CA ARG A 76 -24.65 -2.97 4.23
C ARG A 76 -23.61 -2.85 5.35
N GLY A 77 -23.19 -1.62 5.67
CA GLY A 77 -22.21 -1.35 6.73
C GLY A 77 -20.76 -1.13 6.30
N TRP A 78 -20.38 -1.40 5.04
CA TRP A 78 -18.96 -1.27 4.59
C TRP A 78 -18.35 0.12 4.87
N ARG A 79 -19.17 1.18 4.83
CA ARG A 79 -18.73 2.56 5.07
C ARG A 79 -18.20 2.81 6.48
N VAL A 80 -18.59 1.98 7.46
CA VAL A 80 -18.22 2.15 8.86
C VAL A 80 -16.81 1.61 9.13
N GLU A 81 -16.31 0.70 8.30
CA GLU A 81 -15.06 -0.02 8.57
C GLU A 81 -13.86 0.51 7.79
N ILE A 82 -14.06 1.22 6.67
CA ILE A 82 -12.95 1.62 5.81
C ILE A 82 -12.09 2.67 6.47
N GLY A 83 -10.80 2.39 6.56
CA GLY A 83 -9.87 3.26 7.25
C GLY A 83 -10.18 3.42 8.74
N SER A 84 -10.99 2.55 9.34
CA SER A 84 -11.34 2.63 10.76
C SER A 84 -10.11 2.53 11.67
N ALA A 85 -9.05 1.86 11.20
CA ALA A 85 -7.75 1.80 11.87
C ALA A 85 -6.99 3.13 11.80
N VAL A 86 -7.31 4.04 10.88
CA VAL A 86 -6.57 5.29 10.65
C VAL A 86 -7.00 6.37 11.66
N PRO A 87 -6.08 6.85 12.51
CA PRO A 87 -6.36 7.96 13.40
C PRO A 87 -6.76 9.25 12.71
N GLU A 88 -7.80 9.92 13.21
CA GLU A 88 -8.29 11.21 12.68
C GLU A 88 -7.19 12.28 12.63
N ARG A 89 -6.29 12.29 13.62
CA ARG A 89 -5.13 13.20 13.66
C ARG A 89 -4.20 13.08 12.44
N LEU A 90 -4.29 11.97 11.70
CA LEU A 90 -3.48 11.67 10.53
C LEU A 90 -4.20 11.99 9.20
N TRP A 91 -5.50 12.27 9.22
CA TRP A 91 -6.30 12.45 7.99
C TRP A 91 -5.88 13.65 7.15
N SER A 92 -5.21 14.64 7.74
CA SER A 92 -4.69 15.80 7.00
C SER A 92 -3.67 15.45 5.91
N ARG A 93 -3.06 14.25 5.98
CA ARG A 93 -2.11 13.74 4.99
C ARG A 93 -2.68 12.60 4.14
N TRP A 94 -3.99 12.40 4.18
CA TRP A 94 -4.65 11.27 3.54
C TRP A 94 -5.74 11.71 2.57
N THR A 95 -5.70 11.18 1.36
CA THR A 95 -6.77 11.27 0.38
C THR A 95 -7.28 9.87 0.07
N TYR A 96 -8.55 9.60 0.40
CA TYR A 96 -9.20 8.35 0.04
C TYR A 96 -10.01 8.51 -1.27
N ILE A 97 -9.75 7.64 -2.24
CA ILE A 97 -10.38 7.63 -3.54
C ILE A 97 -11.19 6.35 -3.70
N ARG A 98 -12.51 6.47 -3.64
CA ARG A 98 -13.39 5.33 -3.83
C ARG A 98 -13.48 4.95 -5.31
N GLY A 99 -13.02 3.76 -5.67
CA GLY A 99 -13.11 3.26 -7.03
C GLY A 99 -12.18 2.07 -7.27
N SER A 100 -12.39 1.36 -8.37
CA SER A 100 -11.41 0.35 -8.81
C SER A 100 -10.13 1.05 -9.24
N SER A 101 -8.97 0.48 -8.88
CA SER A 101 -7.66 0.93 -9.38
C SER A 101 -7.61 1.06 -10.90
N ARG A 102 -8.27 0.15 -11.64
CA ARG A 102 -8.40 0.21 -13.10
C ARG A 102 -8.93 1.54 -13.66
N ARG A 103 -9.73 2.27 -12.89
CA ARG A 103 -10.30 3.56 -13.29
C ARG A 103 -9.64 4.74 -12.61
N ALA A 104 -9.28 4.60 -11.34
CA ALA A 104 -8.79 5.71 -10.53
C ALA A 104 -7.27 5.89 -10.62
N LEU A 105 -6.50 4.83 -10.85
CA LEU A 105 -5.05 4.88 -10.83
C LEU A 105 -4.46 5.72 -11.99
N PRO A 106 -4.88 5.54 -13.27
CA PRO A 106 -4.31 6.34 -14.36
C PRO A 106 -4.49 7.86 -14.20
N PRO A 107 -5.71 8.40 -14.00
CA PRO A 107 -5.86 9.86 -13.85
C PRO A 107 -5.20 10.39 -12.58
N LEU A 108 -5.15 9.60 -11.50
CA LEU A 108 -4.44 10.00 -10.28
C LEU A 108 -2.93 10.18 -10.56
N LEU A 109 -2.30 9.24 -11.26
CA LEU A 109 -0.87 9.32 -11.55
C LEU A 109 -0.53 10.49 -12.49
N GLU A 110 -1.43 10.81 -13.43
CA GLU A 110 -1.34 11.99 -14.28
C GLU A 110 -1.47 13.29 -13.46
N ASP A 111 -2.49 13.39 -12.60
CA ASP A 111 -2.72 14.56 -11.75
C ASP A 111 -1.58 14.81 -10.75
N LEU A 112 -1.01 13.73 -10.21
CA LEU A 112 0.11 13.83 -9.29
C LEU A 112 1.43 14.14 -9.98
N ASP A 113 1.57 13.91 -11.28
CA ASP A 113 2.85 13.93 -11.99
C ASP A 113 3.88 13.03 -11.27
N GLY A 114 3.52 11.75 -11.13
CA GLY A 114 4.37 10.71 -10.56
C GLY A 114 4.13 10.38 -9.07
N ALA A 115 4.86 9.40 -8.58
CA ALA A 115 4.84 8.93 -7.19
C ALA A 115 6.24 8.48 -6.72
N ASP A 116 6.51 8.57 -5.43
CA ASP A 116 7.78 8.10 -4.85
C ASP A 116 7.69 6.64 -4.37
N MET A 117 6.49 6.22 -3.95
CA MET A 117 6.22 4.88 -3.46
C MET A 117 4.83 4.42 -3.90
N PHE A 118 4.73 3.16 -4.32
CA PHE A 118 3.47 2.47 -4.59
C PHE A 118 3.32 1.24 -3.71
N VAL A 119 2.12 1.03 -3.17
CA VAL A 119 1.78 -0.13 -2.33
C VAL A 119 0.56 -0.84 -2.91
N HIS A 120 0.69 -2.12 -3.24
CA HIS A 120 -0.41 -3.00 -3.61
C HIS A 120 -0.80 -3.88 -2.41
N ASP A 121 -2.01 -3.71 -1.92
CA ASP A 121 -2.66 -4.48 -0.83
C ASP A 121 -4.14 -4.75 -1.22
N GLY A 122 -4.39 -4.83 -2.53
CA GLY A 122 -5.71 -4.85 -3.14
C GLY A 122 -6.13 -6.22 -3.65
N LEU A 123 -6.79 -6.26 -4.81
CA LEU A 123 -7.23 -7.52 -5.39
C LEU A 123 -6.05 -8.28 -6.03
N HIS A 124 -5.60 -9.38 -5.42
CA HIS A 124 -4.46 -10.21 -5.85
C HIS A 124 -4.70 -11.07 -7.10
N THR A 125 -5.62 -10.68 -7.99
CA THR A 125 -5.74 -11.31 -9.30
C THR A 125 -4.54 -10.95 -10.17
N ALA A 126 -4.03 -11.91 -10.93
CA ALA A 126 -2.91 -11.67 -11.85
C ALA A 126 -3.18 -10.50 -12.83
N GLU A 127 -4.43 -10.34 -13.28
CA GLU A 127 -4.85 -9.22 -14.14
C GLU A 127 -4.68 -7.86 -13.43
N THR A 128 -5.18 -7.74 -12.20
CA THR A 128 -5.13 -6.48 -11.44
C THR A 128 -3.69 -6.12 -11.11
N MET A 129 -2.91 -7.05 -10.54
CA MET A 129 -1.50 -6.83 -10.22
C MET A 129 -0.70 -6.45 -11.47
N THR A 130 -0.85 -7.19 -12.58
CA THR A 130 -0.16 -6.86 -13.83
C THR A 130 -0.54 -5.48 -14.33
N PHE A 131 -1.84 -5.14 -14.33
CA PHE A 131 -2.30 -3.81 -14.72
C PHE A 131 -1.66 -2.73 -13.84
N GLU A 132 -1.78 -2.82 -12.52
CA GLU A 132 -1.30 -1.80 -11.59
C GLU A 132 0.21 -1.60 -11.69
N PHE A 133 0.99 -2.68 -11.75
CA PHE A 133 2.45 -2.57 -11.86
C PHE A 133 2.86 -1.90 -13.17
N HIS A 134 2.22 -2.26 -14.28
CA HIS A 134 2.47 -1.62 -15.56
C HIS A 134 2.04 -0.15 -15.60
N GLN A 135 0.95 0.20 -14.92
CA GLN A 135 0.48 1.59 -14.85
C GLN A 135 1.40 2.45 -13.99
N VAL A 136 1.82 1.97 -12.83
CA VAL A 136 2.54 2.81 -11.85
C VAL A 136 4.02 2.93 -12.14
N TRP A 137 4.65 1.89 -12.69
CA TRP A 137 6.10 1.85 -12.86
C TRP A 137 6.71 3.02 -13.66
N PRO A 138 6.11 3.49 -14.77
CA PRO A 138 6.61 4.66 -15.50
C PRO A 138 6.48 5.97 -14.72
N TYR A 139 5.60 6.02 -13.73
CA TYR A 139 5.32 7.18 -12.89
C TYR A 139 6.12 7.18 -11.58
N LEU A 140 6.76 6.07 -11.24
CA LEU A 140 7.62 6.02 -10.06
C LEU A 140 8.88 6.86 -10.30
N ALA A 141 9.18 7.72 -9.33
CA ALA A 141 10.37 8.56 -9.34
C ALA A 141 11.65 7.72 -9.43
N LYS A 142 12.77 8.38 -9.76
CA LYS A 142 14.09 7.77 -9.61
C LYS A 142 14.30 7.30 -8.18
N ASN A 143 14.79 6.08 -8.00
CA ASN A 143 14.86 5.36 -6.72
C ASN A 143 13.49 5.05 -6.07
N GLY A 144 12.38 5.30 -6.76
CA GLY A 144 11.03 4.99 -6.30
C GLY A 144 10.82 3.49 -6.09
N VAL A 145 9.88 3.16 -5.23
CA VAL A 145 9.69 1.80 -4.73
C VAL A 145 8.27 1.31 -4.99
N LEU A 146 8.17 0.11 -5.56
CA LEU A 146 6.94 -0.65 -5.68
C LEU A 146 6.95 -1.76 -4.62
N ILE A 147 5.91 -1.81 -3.80
CA ILE A 147 5.71 -2.83 -2.75
C ILE A 147 4.40 -3.53 -3.06
N ALA A 148 4.35 -4.85 -2.93
CA ALA A 148 3.14 -5.62 -3.13
C ALA A 148 3.00 -6.71 -2.07
N ASP A 149 1.81 -6.85 -1.50
CA ASP A 149 1.44 -7.98 -0.66
C ASP A 149 1.08 -9.20 -1.52
N ASP A 150 1.11 -10.37 -0.89
CA ASP A 150 0.69 -11.66 -1.46
C ASP A 150 1.29 -11.99 -2.85
N VAL A 151 2.58 -11.67 -3.04
CA VAL A 151 3.28 -11.86 -4.34
C VAL A 151 3.49 -13.32 -4.72
N ASN A 152 3.17 -14.25 -3.82
CA ASN A 152 3.22 -15.69 -4.05
C ASN A 152 1.88 -16.30 -4.48
N GLU A 153 0.77 -15.55 -4.48
CA GLU A 153 -0.53 -16.06 -4.95
C GLU A 153 -0.57 -16.29 -6.47
N ASN A 154 0.23 -15.54 -7.22
CA ASN A 154 0.34 -15.67 -8.67
C ASN A 154 1.72 -15.19 -9.17
N SER A 155 1.99 -15.33 -10.47
CA SER A 155 3.28 -14.99 -11.06
C SER A 155 3.44 -13.54 -11.52
N ALA A 156 2.43 -12.67 -11.36
CA ALA A 156 2.42 -11.31 -11.91
C ALA A 156 3.63 -10.49 -11.43
N PHE A 157 3.93 -10.53 -10.11
CA PHE A 157 5.04 -9.78 -9.55
C PHE A 157 6.40 -10.23 -10.11
N LEU A 158 6.66 -11.55 -10.13
CA LEU A 158 7.92 -12.10 -10.66
C LEU A 158 8.04 -11.97 -12.20
N ASN A 159 6.93 -12.03 -12.92
CA ASN A 159 6.93 -11.75 -14.36
C ASN A 159 7.25 -10.28 -14.62
N PHE A 160 6.68 -9.38 -13.81
CA PHE A 160 6.91 -7.96 -13.91
C PHE A 160 8.36 -7.61 -13.57
N SER A 161 8.93 -8.13 -12.49
CA SER A 161 10.34 -7.91 -12.12
C SER A 161 11.31 -8.27 -13.23
N ARG A 162 11.13 -9.44 -13.85
CA ARG A 162 11.89 -9.89 -15.03
C ARG A 162 11.72 -8.95 -16.21
N ARG A 163 10.48 -8.49 -16.47
CA ARG A 163 10.18 -7.59 -17.58
C ARG A 163 10.91 -6.26 -17.45
N VAL A 164 10.98 -5.69 -16.25
CA VAL A 164 11.65 -4.41 -16.01
C VAL A 164 13.15 -4.56 -15.70
N GLY A 165 13.68 -5.79 -15.72
CA GLY A 165 15.09 -6.07 -15.48
C GLY A 165 15.55 -5.70 -14.07
N ARG A 166 14.67 -5.86 -13.07
CA ARG A 166 14.96 -5.54 -11.67
C ARG A 166 14.88 -6.80 -10.81
N GLU A 167 15.90 -6.99 -9.97
CA GLU A 167 15.91 -8.06 -8.98
C GLU A 167 14.94 -7.73 -7.83
N PRO A 168 13.97 -8.60 -7.53
CA PRO A 168 13.05 -8.38 -6.43
C PRO A 168 13.69 -8.72 -5.08
N LEU A 169 13.32 -7.98 -4.05
CA LEU A 169 13.45 -8.44 -2.67
C LEU A 169 12.13 -9.08 -2.25
N ILE A 170 12.19 -10.30 -1.72
CA ILE A 170 11.02 -11.06 -1.27
C ILE A 170 11.17 -11.33 0.24
N MET A 171 10.17 -10.94 1.02
CA MET A 171 10.08 -11.27 2.44
C MET A 171 8.93 -12.24 2.64
N THR A 172 9.24 -13.45 3.11
CA THR A 172 8.23 -14.48 3.37
C THR A 172 7.61 -14.31 4.76
N GLU A 173 6.34 -14.67 4.87
CA GLU A 173 5.59 -14.72 6.13
C GLU A 173 5.20 -16.18 6.42
N PRO A 174 6.07 -16.97 7.09
CA PRO A 174 5.89 -18.41 7.23
C PRO A 174 4.56 -18.80 7.89
N GLU A 175 4.08 -17.99 8.82
CA GLU A 175 2.82 -18.27 9.54
C GLU A 175 1.56 -17.99 8.71
N LYS A 176 1.66 -17.12 7.69
CA LYS A 176 0.53 -16.76 6.81
C LYS A 176 0.60 -17.46 5.45
N SER A 177 1.72 -18.14 5.13
CA SER A 177 2.00 -18.65 3.79
C SER A 177 1.88 -17.57 2.70
N SER A 178 2.20 -16.32 3.06
CA SER A 178 2.22 -15.14 2.19
C SER A 178 3.65 -14.62 2.01
N ALA A 179 3.84 -13.69 1.08
CA ALA A 179 5.10 -12.99 0.89
C ALA A 179 4.86 -11.55 0.41
N VAL A 180 5.68 -10.63 0.92
CA VAL A 180 5.73 -9.24 0.45
C VAL A 180 6.89 -9.10 -0.54
N GLY A 181 6.62 -8.54 -1.71
CA GLY A 181 7.62 -8.24 -2.72
C GLY A 181 7.94 -6.76 -2.79
N LEU A 182 9.21 -6.45 -3.06
CA LEU A 182 9.70 -5.09 -3.29
C LEU A 182 10.52 -5.00 -4.57
N LEU A 183 10.27 -3.96 -5.37
CA LEU A 183 11.05 -3.58 -6.53
C LEU A 183 11.42 -2.09 -6.44
N GLN A 184 12.65 -1.77 -6.82
CA GLN A 184 13.12 -0.39 -6.92
C GLN A 184 13.38 -0.02 -8.38
N VAL A 185 12.93 1.16 -8.80
CA VAL A 185 13.11 1.66 -10.19
C VAL A 185 14.57 1.74 -10.59
N GLY A 186 15.48 2.00 -9.65
CA GLY A 186 16.91 2.20 -9.85
C GLY A 186 17.31 3.67 -9.88
N SER A 187 18.61 3.91 -9.71
CA SER A 187 19.25 5.23 -9.81
C SER A 187 19.53 5.61 -11.25
#